data_AF-A0A9W3AQB3-F1
#
_entry.id   AF-A0A9W3AQB3-F1
#
_cell.length_a   1.000
_cell.length_b   1.000
_cell.length_c   1.000
_cell.angle_alpha   90.00
_cell.angle_beta   90.00
_cell.angle_gamma   90.00
#
_symmetry.space_group_name_H-M   'P 1'
#
loop_
_entity.id
_entity.type
_entity.pdbx_description
1 polymer ?
#
loop_
_entity_poly.entity_id
_entity_poly.type
_entity_poly.pdbx_seq_one_letter_code
_entity_poly.pdbx_strand_id
1 'polypeptide(L)'
;MSQLRLSFAFFMLLVALTNSNVLLTYDTQQPGFLNNFTCGLLTCEKALSTGELYVEKFNLINIGQNASKLATIFAKCGKQVMASEISLTEKSFNRSMARVQLAIHNSLICFRGSFLCEVSYRNDEFESLTDMSIKRPNHETPYSLQDKMEFLAETITSLKYVVQELRQCPDENLHKDWTLAFRGTSGIKKSVYDAYKLGLGIPEVVESGCKQVGQSLPCANHYRNNAILDNWTDISQVALVLFKDNVKVKQVIFDGAGSNYMNWLTKARVLDSSWSDMKTQVSNIFSIDGNIRPDLKRVFLLNSVYGGCPNDVGWFVAVDMETDGCNWAKNPDFPMFLYSMSNERENYNSVNISTADYFAIFVRNFNLP
;
A
#
# COMPACT_ATOMS: atom_id res chain seq x y z
N MET A 1 -40.76 36.12 10.27
CA MET A 1 -39.85 36.86 9.36
C MET A 1 -38.43 36.31 9.53
N SER A 2 -38.02 35.32 8.72
CA SER A 2 -36.59 34.97 8.51
C SER A 2 -36.37 33.72 7.62
N GLN A 3 -37.22 33.45 6.61
CA GLN A 3 -36.95 32.37 5.64
C GLN A 3 -37.37 32.74 4.21
N LEU A 4 -36.99 33.93 3.75
CA LEU A 4 -37.28 34.34 2.37
C LEU A 4 -36.17 35.22 1.77
N ARG A 5 -34.90 34.83 1.98
CA ARG A 5 -33.74 35.54 1.37
C ARG A 5 -32.74 34.64 0.63
N LEU A 6 -32.92 33.32 0.55
CA LEU A 6 -32.00 32.45 -0.18
C LEU A 6 -32.45 32.01 -1.58
N SER A 7 -33.67 32.35 -2.02
CA SER A 7 -34.18 31.92 -3.35
C SER A 7 -34.13 33.00 -4.45
N PHE A 8 -33.57 34.18 -4.19
CA PHE A 8 -33.49 35.24 -5.22
C PHE A 8 -32.22 35.18 -6.08
N ALA A 9 -31.14 34.57 -5.61
CA ALA A 9 -29.90 34.44 -6.40
C ALA A 9 -29.96 33.30 -7.43
N PHE A 10 -30.82 32.30 -7.22
CA PHE A 10 -30.93 31.13 -8.10
C PHE A 10 -31.90 31.33 -9.28
N PHE A 11 -32.81 32.32 -9.19
CA PHE A 11 -33.85 32.56 -10.20
C PHE A 11 -33.51 33.67 -11.21
N MET A 12 -32.39 34.39 -11.01
CA MET A 12 -31.85 35.40 -11.94
C MET A 12 -30.81 34.85 -12.93
N LEU A 13 -30.63 33.52 -13.01
CA LEU A 13 -29.72 32.88 -13.97
C LEU A 13 -30.45 32.07 -15.06
N LEU A 14 -31.78 32.26 -15.19
CA LEU A 14 -32.59 31.61 -16.23
C LEU A 14 -33.16 32.57 -17.27
N VAL A 15 -32.72 33.83 -17.29
CA VAL A 15 -33.13 34.80 -18.32
C VAL A 15 -31.88 35.46 -18.89
N ALA A 16 -31.78 35.47 -20.22
CA ALA A 16 -30.70 35.98 -21.07
C ALA A 16 -29.46 35.08 -21.27
N LEU A 17 -29.66 33.88 -21.84
CA LEU A 17 -28.74 33.41 -22.89
C LEU A 17 -29.25 33.94 -24.24
N THR A 18 -29.26 35.26 -24.38
CA THR A 18 -29.28 35.92 -25.68
C THR A 18 -27.97 35.59 -26.39
N ASN A 19 -28.00 35.28 -27.69
CA ASN A 19 -26.84 34.99 -28.55
C ASN A 19 -25.57 35.71 -28.08
N SER A 20 -24.78 35.06 -27.23
CA SER A 20 -23.64 35.72 -26.61
C SER A 20 -22.49 35.67 -27.61
N ASN A 21 -22.18 36.82 -28.20
CA ASN A 21 -20.98 37.01 -29.02
C ASN A 21 -19.68 37.06 -28.19
N VAL A 22 -19.79 36.73 -26.89
CA VAL A 22 -18.67 36.58 -25.96
C VAL A 22 -18.30 35.11 -25.87
N LEU A 23 -17.07 34.79 -26.26
CA LEU A 23 -16.49 33.47 -26.12
C LEU A 23 -15.54 33.44 -24.92
N LEU A 24 -15.79 32.53 -23.98
CA LEU A 24 -14.87 32.24 -22.88
C LEU A 24 -14.31 30.83 -23.05
N THR A 25 -12.99 30.73 -23.19
CA THR A 25 -12.27 29.46 -23.25
C THR A 25 -11.33 29.32 -22.05
N TYR A 26 -11.16 28.07 -21.62
CA TYR A 26 -10.24 27.71 -20.54
C TYR A 26 -9.42 26.51 -21.01
N ASP A 27 -8.11 26.63 -20.94
CA ASP A 27 -7.18 25.57 -21.32
C ASP A 27 -6.25 25.22 -20.14
N THR A 28 -6.20 23.94 -19.78
CA THR A 28 -5.34 23.45 -18.70
C THR A 28 -3.92 23.25 -19.20
N GLN A 29 -2.95 23.82 -18.52
CA GLN A 29 -1.54 23.67 -18.89
C GLN A 29 -0.88 22.65 -17.97
N GLN A 30 -0.13 21.69 -18.54
CA GLN A 30 0.69 20.79 -17.72
C GLN A 30 1.91 21.57 -17.19
N PRO A 31 2.25 21.47 -15.89
CA PRO A 31 3.42 22.14 -15.35
C PRO A 31 4.69 21.55 -15.99
N GLY A 32 5.33 22.34 -16.86
CA GLY A 32 6.65 22.00 -17.40
C GLY A 32 7.75 22.21 -16.34
N PHE A 33 8.84 21.43 -16.43
CA PHE A 33 9.96 21.39 -15.48
C PHE A 33 10.76 22.71 -15.33
N LEU A 34 10.35 23.81 -15.97
CA LEU A 34 11.04 25.10 -15.94
C LEU A 34 10.06 26.23 -15.54
N ASN A 35 10.04 26.55 -14.24
CA ASN A 35 9.73 27.83 -13.58
C ASN A 35 8.55 28.72 -14.04
N ASN A 36 7.51 28.22 -14.69
CA ASN A 36 6.24 28.93 -14.81
C ASN A 36 5.10 28.14 -14.16
N PHE A 37 4.72 28.54 -12.93
CA PHE A 37 3.65 27.94 -12.11
C PHE A 37 2.23 28.18 -12.65
N THR A 38 2.06 28.30 -13.97
CA THR A 38 0.76 28.51 -14.61
C THR A 38 0.04 27.17 -14.75
N CYS A 39 -1.07 27.00 -14.04
CA CYS A 39 -1.88 25.78 -14.11
C CYS A 39 -3.00 25.85 -15.15
N GLY A 40 -3.35 27.05 -15.63
CA GLY A 40 -4.33 27.19 -16.70
C GLY A 40 -4.33 28.58 -17.32
N LEU A 41 -4.94 28.65 -18.49
CA LEU A 41 -4.99 29.82 -19.35
C LEU A 41 -6.44 30.12 -19.67
N LEU A 42 -6.91 31.29 -19.23
CA LEU A 42 -8.29 31.70 -19.41
C LEU A 42 -8.36 32.84 -20.42
N THR A 43 -9.12 32.64 -21.49
CA THR A 43 -9.25 33.60 -22.58
C THR A 43 -10.69 34.06 -22.68
N CYS A 44 -10.92 35.37 -22.57
CA CYS A 44 -12.21 35.98 -22.82
C CYS A 44 -12.14 36.88 -24.05
N GLU A 45 -13.02 36.62 -25.00
CA GLU A 45 -13.09 37.30 -26.29
C GLU A 45 -14.50 37.77 -26.58
N LYS A 46 -14.63 38.94 -27.21
CA LYS A 46 -15.90 39.50 -27.68
C LYS A 46 -15.69 40.06 -29.08
N ALA A 47 -16.48 39.57 -30.04
CA ALA A 47 -16.59 40.19 -31.34
C ALA A 47 -17.47 41.45 -31.24
N LEU A 48 -16.96 42.58 -31.73
CA LEU A 48 -17.67 43.86 -31.66
C LEU A 48 -18.55 44.06 -32.89
N SER A 49 -19.82 44.45 -32.66
CA SER A 49 -20.74 44.79 -33.75
C SER A 49 -20.57 46.25 -34.18
N THR A 50 -21.08 46.61 -35.37
CA THR A 50 -20.88 47.94 -35.96
C THR A 50 -21.44 49.11 -35.14
N GLY A 51 -22.34 48.85 -34.19
CA GLY A 51 -22.90 49.86 -33.28
C GLY A 51 -22.24 49.92 -31.89
N GLU A 52 -21.13 49.19 -31.68
CA GLU A 52 -20.38 49.16 -30.42
C GLU A 52 -19.14 50.04 -30.54
N LEU A 53 -19.10 51.16 -29.82
CA LEU A 53 -18.05 52.18 -29.94
C LEU A 53 -16.72 51.73 -29.31
N TYR A 54 -16.76 51.14 -28.11
CA TYR A 54 -15.60 50.60 -27.40
C TYR A 54 -15.99 49.78 -26.16
N VAL A 55 -15.11 48.83 -25.79
CA VAL A 55 -15.22 48.07 -24.53
C VAL A 55 -14.80 48.95 -23.35
N GLU A 56 -15.56 48.93 -22.26
CA GLU A 56 -15.26 49.68 -21.04
C GLU A 56 -14.43 48.84 -20.06
N LYS A 57 -14.91 47.63 -19.74
CA LYS A 57 -14.28 46.74 -18.76
C LYS A 57 -14.58 45.26 -19.02
N PHE A 58 -13.64 44.43 -18.58
CA PHE A 58 -13.79 42.99 -18.39
C PHE A 58 -13.82 42.70 -16.89
N ASN A 59 -14.83 41.96 -16.44
CA ASN A 59 -14.87 41.34 -15.12
C ASN A 59 -14.72 39.83 -15.29
N LEU A 60 -13.83 39.26 -14.49
CA LEU A 60 -13.72 37.83 -14.34
C LEU A 60 -14.10 37.41 -12.93
N ILE A 61 -15.00 36.44 -12.83
CA ILE A 61 -15.59 36.01 -11.56
C ILE A 61 -15.47 34.48 -11.44
N ASN A 62 -14.99 34.01 -10.28
CA ASN A 62 -15.05 32.60 -9.91
C ASN A 62 -16.39 32.31 -9.23
N ILE A 63 -17.34 31.82 -10.02
CA ILE A 63 -18.66 31.45 -9.50
C ILE A 63 -18.62 30.13 -8.71
N GLY A 64 -17.59 29.30 -8.89
CA GLY A 64 -17.38 28.07 -8.11
C GLY A 64 -16.89 28.29 -6.68
N GLN A 65 -16.39 29.48 -6.35
CA GLN A 65 -15.92 29.86 -5.02
C GLN A 65 -16.59 31.17 -4.55
N ASN A 66 -17.86 31.07 -4.18
CA ASN A 66 -18.67 32.17 -3.61
C ASN A 66 -18.79 33.43 -4.50
N ALA A 67 -18.71 33.29 -5.83
CA ALA A 67 -18.74 34.41 -6.78
C ALA A 67 -17.66 35.47 -6.52
N SER A 68 -16.47 35.03 -6.10
CA SER A 68 -15.34 35.92 -5.84
C SER A 68 -14.85 36.55 -7.15
N LYS A 69 -14.76 37.88 -7.18
CA LYS A 69 -14.23 38.62 -8.34
C LYS A 69 -12.71 38.44 -8.42
N LEU A 70 -12.26 37.82 -9.50
CA LEU A 70 -10.87 37.43 -9.73
C LEU A 70 -10.04 38.54 -10.37
N ALA A 71 -10.62 39.22 -11.36
CA ALA A 71 -9.95 40.29 -12.08
C ALA A 71 -10.95 41.34 -12.57
N THR A 72 -10.49 42.58 -12.63
CA THR A 72 -11.18 43.67 -13.36
C THR A 72 -10.17 44.41 -14.20
N ILE A 73 -10.42 44.45 -15.50
CA ILE A 73 -9.53 45.02 -16.50
C ILE A 73 -10.29 46.08 -17.28
N PHE A 74 -9.88 47.33 -17.12
CA PHE A 74 -10.43 48.45 -17.88
C PHE A 74 -9.71 48.55 -19.24
N ALA A 75 -10.46 48.84 -20.30
CA ALA A 75 -9.87 48.95 -21.64
C ALA A 75 -8.92 50.15 -21.73
N LYS A 76 -9.21 51.25 -21.01
CA LYS A 76 -8.35 52.43 -20.91
C LYS A 76 -7.26 52.23 -19.85
N CYS A 77 -6.01 52.51 -20.22
CA CYS A 77 -4.86 52.46 -19.32
C CYS A 77 -5.11 53.30 -18.06
N GLY A 78 -5.19 52.66 -16.90
CA GLY A 78 -5.32 53.40 -15.64
C GLY A 78 -5.27 52.53 -14.39
N LYS A 79 -5.89 51.35 -14.39
CA LYS A 79 -5.78 50.41 -13.26
C LYS A 79 -6.27 49.02 -13.66
N GLN A 80 -5.53 47.99 -13.28
CA GLN A 80 -6.02 46.62 -13.30
C GLN A 80 -6.03 46.14 -11.86
N VAL A 81 -7.09 45.46 -11.45
CA VAL A 81 -7.16 44.82 -10.14
C VAL A 81 -7.15 43.33 -10.39
N MET A 82 -6.07 42.68 -10.00
CA MET A 82 -5.83 41.24 -10.18
C MET A 82 -5.72 40.60 -8.80
N ALA A 83 -6.31 39.42 -8.62
CA ALA A 83 -6.03 38.58 -7.47
C ALA A 83 -4.56 38.11 -7.49
N SER A 84 -4.02 37.74 -6.33
CA SER A 84 -2.62 37.27 -6.18
C SER A 84 -2.30 36.01 -6.98
N GLU A 85 -3.31 35.23 -7.38
CA GLU A 85 -3.16 33.95 -8.06
C GLU A 85 -3.36 34.04 -9.58
N ILE A 86 -3.42 35.24 -10.16
CA ILE A 86 -3.62 35.43 -11.60
C ILE A 86 -2.68 36.52 -12.11
N SER A 87 -2.13 36.33 -13.31
CA SER A 87 -1.39 37.36 -14.03
C SER A 87 -1.96 37.60 -15.44
N LEU A 88 -1.78 38.81 -15.95
CA LEU A 88 -2.19 39.15 -17.31
C LEU A 88 -1.13 38.65 -18.28
N THR A 89 -1.52 37.75 -19.18
CA THR A 89 -0.63 37.23 -20.23
C THR A 89 -0.76 38.01 -21.53
N GLU A 90 -1.98 38.37 -21.93
CA GLU A 90 -2.22 39.09 -23.18
C GLU A 90 -3.45 39.99 -23.07
N LYS A 91 -3.39 41.14 -23.75
CA LYS A 91 -4.47 42.11 -23.83
C LYS A 91 -4.47 42.73 -25.23
N SER A 92 -5.56 42.57 -25.97
CA SER A 92 -5.71 43.13 -27.31
C SER A 92 -7.10 43.75 -27.50
N PHE A 93 -7.14 44.98 -27.99
CA PHE A 93 -8.39 45.64 -28.37
C PHE A 93 -8.20 46.23 -29.75
N ASN A 94 -9.05 45.81 -30.68
CA ASN A 94 -9.17 46.42 -31.98
C ASN A 94 -10.64 46.79 -32.23
N ARG A 95 -10.94 47.40 -33.38
CA ARG A 95 -12.30 47.86 -33.69
C ARG A 95 -13.31 46.74 -33.91
N SER A 96 -12.87 45.52 -34.22
CA SER A 96 -13.75 44.38 -34.52
C SER A 96 -13.78 43.33 -33.41
N MET A 97 -12.88 43.40 -32.43
CA MET A 97 -12.69 42.38 -31.41
C MET A 97 -11.94 42.93 -30.19
N ALA A 98 -12.35 42.48 -29.01
CA ALA A 98 -11.59 42.62 -27.78
C ALA A 98 -11.26 41.24 -27.20
N ARG A 99 -9.99 41.04 -26.81
CA ARG A 99 -9.45 39.81 -26.22
C ARG A 99 -8.63 40.11 -24.98
N VAL A 100 -8.85 39.31 -23.95
CA VAL A 100 -8.02 39.30 -22.74
C VAL A 100 -7.68 37.86 -22.39
N GLN A 101 -6.41 37.62 -22.08
CA GLN A 101 -5.90 36.30 -21.71
C GLN A 101 -5.13 36.37 -20.40
N LEU A 102 -5.50 35.52 -19.46
CA LEU A 102 -4.98 35.49 -18.09
C LEU A 102 -4.37 34.14 -17.77
N ALA A 103 -3.16 34.15 -17.19
CA ALA A 103 -2.55 32.98 -16.59
C ALA A 103 -3.02 32.84 -15.15
N ILE A 104 -3.51 31.67 -14.80
CA ILE A 104 -3.84 31.31 -13.42
C ILE A 104 -2.65 30.57 -12.84
N HIS A 105 -2.14 31.06 -11.72
CA HIS A 105 -0.99 30.49 -11.03
C HIS A 105 -1.40 29.73 -9.77
N ASN A 106 -0.72 28.61 -9.56
CA ASN A 106 -0.61 27.85 -8.30
C ASN A 106 -1.84 27.95 -7.36
N SER A 107 -2.98 27.36 -7.75
CA SER A 107 -4.23 27.48 -7.00
C SER A 107 -5.19 26.29 -7.13
N LEU A 108 -5.99 26.05 -6.08
CA LEU A 108 -7.20 25.22 -6.10
C LEU A 108 -8.25 25.70 -7.13
N ILE A 109 -8.16 26.97 -7.56
CA ILE A 109 -9.05 27.60 -8.56
C ILE A 109 -8.95 26.88 -9.92
N CYS A 110 -7.77 26.42 -10.32
CA CYS A 110 -7.58 25.75 -11.62
C CYS A 110 -8.39 24.45 -11.76
N PHE A 111 -8.57 23.70 -10.67
CA PHE A 111 -9.14 22.36 -10.72
C PHE A 111 -10.62 22.31 -10.37
N ARG A 112 -11.18 23.38 -9.79
CA ARG A 112 -12.54 23.39 -9.23
C ARG A 112 -13.33 24.66 -9.53
N GLY A 113 -12.74 25.65 -10.22
CA GLY A 113 -13.42 26.90 -10.55
C GLY A 113 -14.46 26.72 -11.66
N SER A 114 -15.58 27.43 -11.55
CA SER A 114 -16.40 27.77 -12.72
C SER A 114 -16.22 29.25 -12.95
N PHE A 115 -16.01 29.66 -14.20
CA PHE A 115 -15.60 31.02 -14.53
C PHE A 115 -16.69 31.72 -15.32
N LEU A 116 -16.96 32.97 -14.94
CA LEU A 116 -17.82 33.90 -15.65
C LEU A 116 -16.95 35.03 -16.18
N CYS A 117 -17.04 35.29 -17.48
CA CYS A 117 -16.56 36.52 -18.08
C CYS A 117 -17.74 37.43 -18.35
N GLU A 118 -17.66 38.65 -17.83
CA GLU A 118 -18.62 39.73 -18.04
C GLU A 118 -17.90 40.87 -18.76
N VAL A 119 -18.44 41.29 -19.90
CA VAL A 119 -17.87 42.35 -20.75
C VAL A 119 -18.86 43.50 -20.85
N SER A 120 -18.46 44.68 -20.39
CA SER A 120 -19.28 45.91 -20.54
C SER A 120 -18.72 46.79 -21.66
N TYR A 121 -19.60 47.32 -22.51
CA TYR A 121 -19.26 48.18 -23.65
C TYR A 121 -20.28 49.29 -23.84
N ARG A 122 -19.94 50.31 -24.64
CA ARG A 122 -20.87 51.39 -25.01
C ARG A 122 -21.28 51.33 -26.46
N ASN A 123 -22.56 51.56 -26.73
CA ASN A 123 -23.07 51.70 -28.10
C ASN A 123 -22.95 53.15 -28.60
N ASP A 124 -23.31 53.36 -29.87
CA ASP A 124 -23.32 54.68 -30.52
C ASP A 124 -24.25 55.71 -29.83
N GLU A 125 -25.20 55.24 -29.03
CA GLU A 125 -26.14 56.06 -28.23
C GLU A 125 -25.64 56.34 -26.81
N PHE A 126 -24.38 55.99 -26.51
CA PHE A 126 -23.72 56.11 -25.20
C PHE A 126 -24.32 55.26 -24.07
N GLU A 127 -25.20 54.32 -24.39
CA GLU A 127 -25.74 53.36 -23.43
C GLU A 127 -24.70 52.31 -23.05
N SER A 128 -24.72 51.87 -21.80
CA SER A 128 -23.86 50.80 -21.31
C SER A 128 -24.55 49.46 -21.45
N LEU A 129 -23.97 48.58 -22.26
CA LEU A 129 -24.44 47.22 -22.47
C LEU A 129 -23.47 46.23 -21.80
N THR A 130 -23.96 45.04 -21.43
CA THR A 130 -23.15 44.00 -20.80
C THR A 130 -23.51 42.63 -21.35
N ASP A 131 -22.50 41.90 -21.80
CA ASP A 131 -22.60 40.51 -22.21
C ASP A 131 -21.86 39.60 -21.25
N MET A 132 -22.35 38.36 -21.14
CA MET A 132 -21.82 37.37 -20.23
C MET A 132 -21.56 36.03 -20.94
N SER A 133 -20.50 35.35 -20.53
CA SER A 133 -20.18 34.00 -20.96
C SER A 133 -19.66 33.19 -19.78
N ILE A 134 -20.21 31.99 -19.59
CA ILE A 134 -19.83 31.09 -18.51
C ILE A 134 -19.10 29.91 -19.12
N LYS A 135 -17.90 29.65 -18.61
CA LYS A 135 -17.16 28.43 -18.90
C LYS A 135 -16.99 27.66 -17.60
N ARG A 136 -17.63 26.51 -17.55
CA ARG A 136 -17.21 25.45 -16.64
C ARG A 136 -16.01 24.81 -17.33
N PRO A 137 -14.84 24.67 -16.66
CA PRO A 137 -13.84 23.72 -17.12
C PRO A 137 -14.60 22.42 -17.34
N ASN A 138 -14.67 22.00 -18.61
CA ASN A 138 -15.41 20.79 -18.93
C ASN A 138 -14.87 19.70 -18.02
N HIS A 139 -15.78 18.96 -17.41
CA HIS A 139 -15.48 17.61 -16.97
C HIS A 139 -15.33 16.73 -18.23
N GLU A 140 -14.48 17.14 -19.16
CA GLU A 140 -13.72 16.21 -19.98
C GLU A 140 -12.64 15.73 -19.04
N THR A 141 -13.01 14.73 -18.25
CA THR A 141 -12.16 14.05 -17.27
C THR A 141 -10.75 13.86 -17.82
N PRO A 142 -9.77 14.68 -17.41
CA PRO A 142 -8.38 14.28 -17.56
C PRO A 142 -8.18 13.29 -16.42
N TYR A 143 -8.04 12.01 -16.76
CA TYR A 143 -8.03 10.86 -15.87
C TYR A 143 -9.45 10.41 -15.49
N SER A 144 -10.03 9.59 -16.37
CA SER A 144 -11.22 8.83 -16.04
C SER A 144 -10.95 8.02 -14.76
N LEU A 145 -11.99 7.77 -13.96
CA LEU A 145 -11.89 6.80 -12.87
C LEU A 145 -11.34 5.47 -13.40
N GLN A 146 -11.57 5.17 -14.68
CA GLN A 146 -11.05 4.02 -15.39
C GLN A 146 -9.54 4.09 -15.61
N ASP A 147 -8.95 5.22 -16.01
CA ASP A 147 -7.49 5.39 -16.13
C ASP A 147 -6.83 5.46 -14.75
N LYS A 148 -7.50 6.02 -13.74
CA LYS A 148 -7.03 5.93 -12.35
C LYS A 148 -7.14 4.52 -11.83
N MET A 149 -8.17 3.77 -12.20
CA MET A 149 -8.33 2.35 -11.87
C MET A 149 -7.37 1.49 -12.67
N GLU A 150 -7.00 1.87 -13.89
CA GLU A 150 -6.06 1.18 -14.76
C GLU A 150 -4.64 1.51 -14.35
N PHE A 151 -4.33 2.76 -14.04
CA PHE A 151 -3.08 3.16 -13.37
C PHE A 151 -2.99 2.60 -11.95
N LEU A 152 -4.06 2.56 -11.16
CA LEU A 152 -4.06 1.84 -9.88
C LEU A 152 -3.95 0.34 -10.12
N ALA A 153 -4.56 -0.24 -11.15
CA ALA A 153 -4.45 -1.66 -11.45
C ALA A 153 -3.05 -2.02 -11.95
N GLU A 154 -2.43 -1.18 -12.76
CA GLU A 154 -1.04 -1.28 -13.23
C GLU A 154 -0.09 -1.01 -12.09
N THR A 155 -0.34 -0.03 -11.23
CA THR A 155 0.45 0.25 -10.02
C THR A 155 0.30 -0.87 -9.01
N ILE A 156 -0.89 -1.44 -8.83
CA ILE A 156 -1.14 -2.63 -8.00
C ILE A 156 -0.54 -3.87 -8.65
N THR A 157 -0.53 -3.99 -9.98
CA THR A 157 0.08 -5.12 -10.69
C THR A 157 1.59 -5.02 -10.64
N SER A 158 2.15 -3.82 -10.77
CA SER A 158 3.57 -3.52 -10.63
C SER A 158 4.00 -3.60 -9.17
N LEU A 159 3.17 -3.18 -8.20
CA LEU A 159 3.39 -3.46 -6.77
C LEU A 159 3.21 -4.94 -6.45
N LYS A 160 2.30 -5.67 -7.11
CA LYS A 160 2.21 -7.14 -6.97
C LYS A 160 3.43 -7.80 -7.58
N TYR A 161 3.99 -7.26 -8.65
CA TYR A 161 5.21 -7.73 -9.30
C TYR A 161 6.43 -7.41 -8.45
N VAL A 162 6.54 -6.19 -7.90
CA VAL A 162 7.57 -5.78 -6.94
C VAL A 162 7.39 -6.51 -5.61
N VAL A 163 6.17 -6.78 -5.14
CA VAL A 163 5.92 -7.64 -3.98
C VAL A 163 6.17 -9.11 -4.35
N GLN A 164 6.02 -9.54 -5.60
CA GLN A 164 6.48 -10.86 -6.08
C GLN A 164 8.00 -10.91 -6.14
N GLU A 165 8.68 -9.85 -6.57
CA GLU A 165 10.14 -9.71 -6.57
C GLU A 165 10.69 -9.51 -5.14
N LEU A 166 9.92 -8.96 -4.21
CA LEU A 166 10.26 -8.87 -2.79
C LEU A 166 9.84 -10.15 -2.02
N ARG A 167 8.85 -10.91 -2.52
CA ARG A 167 8.55 -12.30 -2.09
C ARG A 167 9.58 -13.27 -2.63
N GLN A 168 10.18 -12.94 -3.77
CA GLN A 168 11.42 -13.49 -4.28
C GLN A 168 12.58 -12.71 -3.65
N CYS A 169 12.74 -12.82 -2.32
CA CYS A 169 14.12 -13.00 -1.87
C CYS A 169 14.69 -14.13 -2.76
N PRO A 170 15.68 -13.86 -3.63
CA PRO A 170 16.12 -14.86 -4.57
C PRO A 170 16.86 -15.91 -3.76
N ASP A 171 16.13 -16.96 -3.43
CA ASP A 171 16.69 -18.28 -3.36
C ASP A 171 15.77 -19.22 -4.13
N GLU A 172 15.63 -18.95 -5.43
CA GLU A 172 15.14 -19.95 -6.40
C GLU A 172 15.99 -21.23 -6.39
N ASN A 173 17.17 -21.24 -5.74
CA ASN A 173 17.95 -22.44 -5.52
C ASN A 173 17.50 -23.26 -4.30
N LEU A 174 16.54 -22.80 -3.49
CA LEU A 174 15.97 -23.67 -2.47
C LEU A 174 15.13 -24.80 -3.09
N HIS A 175 14.58 -24.64 -4.30
CA HIS A 175 13.61 -25.61 -4.82
C HIS A 175 14.17 -26.75 -5.69
N LYS A 176 15.41 -26.66 -6.17
CA LYS A 176 15.99 -27.77 -6.95
C LYS A 176 16.57 -28.89 -6.09
N ASP A 177 17.03 -28.54 -4.87
CA ASP A 177 17.78 -29.47 -4.02
C ASP A 177 17.11 -29.76 -2.66
N TRP A 178 16.08 -29.01 -2.26
CA TRP A 178 15.43 -29.20 -0.97
C TRP A 178 14.07 -29.88 -1.10
N THR A 179 13.86 -30.90 -0.27
CA THR A 179 12.60 -31.62 -0.18
C THR A 179 11.89 -31.31 1.14
N LEU A 180 10.58 -31.03 1.09
CA LEU A 180 9.77 -30.83 2.28
C LEU A 180 9.63 -32.14 3.06
N ALA A 181 10.21 -32.18 4.26
CA ALA A 181 10.14 -33.32 5.17
C ALA A 181 8.95 -33.21 6.13
N PHE A 182 8.63 -31.99 6.59
CA PHE A 182 7.54 -31.76 7.54
C PHE A 182 7.00 -30.34 7.45
N ARG A 183 5.72 -30.16 7.76
CA ARG A 183 5.07 -28.87 7.99
C ARG A 183 4.23 -28.94 9.26
N GLY A 184 4.56 -28.10 10.23
CA GLY A 184 3.74 -27.82 11.40
C GLY A 184 2.81 -26.65 11.11
N THR A 185 1.51 -26.78 11.41
CA THR A 185 0.45 -25.79 11.10
C THR A 185 -0.14 -25.31 12.40
N SER A 186 -0.17 -23.99 12.64
CA SER A 186 -0.64 -23.44 13.91
C SER A 186 -2.15 -23.51 14.03
N GLY A 187 -2.71 -23.50 15.24
CA GLY A 187 -4.15 -23.26 15.41
C GLY A 187 -5.08 -24.46 15.18
N ILE A 188 -4.54 -25.66 14.91
CA ILE A 188 -5.35 -26.80 14.45
C ILE A 188 -5.76 -27.80 15.55
N LYS A 189 -5.41 -27.52 16.82
CA LYS A 189 -5.70 -28.35 18.01
C LYS A 189 -5.19 -29.79 17.92
N LYS A 190 -4.05 -29.97 17.24
CA LYS A 190 -3.36 -31.25 17.09
C LYS A 190 -1.90 -31.08 17.45
N SER A 191 -1.31 -32.09 18.08
CA SER A 191 0.07 -32.00 18.54
C SER A 191 1.04 -31.98 17.36
N VAL A 192 1.83 -30.91 17.23
CA VAL A 192 2.89 -30.82 16.22
C VAL A 192 4.04 -31.77 16.53
N TYR A 193 4.32 -32.00 17.83
CA TYR A 193 5.37 -32.92 18.27
C TYR A 193 5.01 -34.37 17.93
N ASP A 194 3.80 -34.81 18.28
CA ASP A 194 3.36 -36.19 18.03
C ASP A 194 3.20 -36.44 16.52
N ALA A 195 2.74 -35.42 15.78
CA ALA A 195 2.71 -35.46 14.32
C ALA A 195 4.11 -35.60 13.73
N TYR A 196 5.10 -34.83 14.17
CA TYR A 196 6.47 -34.96 13.67
C TYR A 196 7.11 -36.31 14.02
N LYS A 197 7.05 -36.67 15.31
CA LYS A 197 7.78 -37.80 15.87
C LYS A 197 7.19 -39.14 15.49
N LEU A 198 5.86 -39.23 15.48
CA LEU A 198 5.10 -40.48 15.37
C LEU A 198 4.12 -40.51 14.19
N GLY A 199 3.91 -39.40 13.49
CA GLY A 199 2.89 -39.30 12.44
C GLY A 199 1.45 -39.25 12.98
N LEU A 200 1.26 -39.06 14.28
CA LEU A 200 -0.06 -39.05 14.90
C LEU A 200 -0.83 -37.76 14.61
N GLY A 201 -2.16 -37.86 14.52
CA GLY A 201 -3.05 -36.72 14.25
C GLY A 201 -3.08 -36.25 12.79
N ILE A 202 -2.28 -36.86 11.92
CA ILE A 202 -2.26 -36.61 10.48
C ILE A 202 -3.27 -37.54 9.78
N PRO A 203 -4.20 -37.01 8.96
CA PRO A 203 -5.12 -37.86 8.20
C PRO A 203 -4.39 -38.61 7.08
N GLU A 204 -4.96 -39.73 6.61
CA GLU A 204 -4.42 -40.50 5.49
C GLU A 204 -4.27 -39.66 4.22
N VAL A 205 -5.26 -38.82 3.94
CA VAL A 205 -5.24 -37.86 2.84
C VAL A 205 -5.06 -36.45 3.38
N VAL A 206 -3.86 -35.91 3.19
CA VAL A 206 -3.49 -34.53 3.54
C VAL A 206 -3.71 -33.62 2.33
N GLU A 207 -4.22 -32.41 2.59
CA GLU A 207 -4.48 -31.37 1.59
C GLU A 207 -3.21 -31.00 0.83
N SER A 208 -3.34 -30.71 -0.47
CA SER A 208 -2.20 -30.30 -1.31
C SER A 208 -1.49 -29.06 -0.75
N GLY A 209 -2.24 -28.12 -0.16
CA GLY A 209 -1.69 -26.93 0.48
C GLY A 209 -0.74 -27.23 1.63
N CYS A 210 -0.96 -28.32 2.39
CA CYS A 210 -0.05 -28.71 3.48
C CYS A 210 1.24 -29.37 2.97
N LYS A 211 1.25 -29.90 1.74
CA LYS A 211 2.40 -30.59 1.12
C LYS A 211 3.39 -29.64 0.44
N GLN A 212 3.18 -28.34 0.59
CA GLN A 212 4.00 -27.29 0.00
C GLN A 212 4.01 -26.05 0.89
N VAL A 213 4.77 -25.03 0.48
CA VAL A 213 4.88 -23.75 1.18
C VAL A 213 4.72 -22.60 0.19
N GLY A 214 4.56 -21.37 0.69
CA GLY A 214 4.59 -20.16 -0.15
C GLY A 214 3.36 -19.93 -1.03
N GLN A 215 2.43 -20.88 -1.07
CA GLN A 215 1.18 -20.77 -1.82
C GLN A 215 -0.01 -20.53 -0.90
N SER A 216 -0.94 -19.69 -1.35
CA SER A 216 -2.20 -19.43 -0.67
C SER A 216 -3.22 -20.56 -0.90
N LEU A 217 -2.87 -21.78 -0.51
CA LEU A 217 -3.78 -22.92 -0.53
C LEU A 217 -4.24 -23.29 0.90
N PRO A 218 -5.49 -23.75 1.06
CA PRO A 218 -5.98 -24.23 2.34
C PRO A 218 -5.13 -25.36 2.90
N CYS A 219 -4.89 -25.32 4.21
CA CYS A 219 -4.22 -26.38 4.96
C CYS A 219 -4.72 -26.39 6.40
N ALA A 220 -5.44 -27.44 6.80
CA ALA A 220 -5.96 -27.59 8.17
C ALA A 220 -5.28 -28.73 8.94
N ASN A 221 -4.17 -29.26 8.41
CA ASN A 221 -3.45 -30.38 9.00
C ASN A 221 -1.94 -30.11 9.05
N HIS A 222 -1.24 -30.90 9.85
CA HIS A 222 0.20 -31.07 9.67
C HIS A 222 0.47 -31.90 8.43
N TYR A 223 1.67 -31.78 7.89
CA TYR A 223 2.17 -32.69 6.87
C TYR A 223 3.46 -33.34 7.34
N ARG A 224 3.59 -34.64 7.10
CA ARG A 224 4.78 -35.44 7.40
C ARG A 224 5.12 -36.28 6.18
N ASN A 225 6.35 -36.16 5.71
CA ASN A 225 6.90 -37.03 4.69
C ASN A 225 7.52 -38.27 5.35
N ASN A 226 6.73 -39.34 5.48
CA ASN A 226 7.15 -40.59 6.11
C ASN A 226 8.36 -41.21 5.42
N ALA A 227 8.47 -41.11 4.09
CA ALA A 227 9.59 -41.65 3.33
C ALA A 227 10.94 -40.99 3.72
N ILE A 228 10.92 -39.75 4.20
CA ILE A 228 12.12 -39.04 4.66
C ILE A 228 12.33 -39.26 6.16
N LEU A 229 11.30 -39.02 6.98
CA LEU A 229 11.48 -39.04 8.44
C LEU A 229 11.65 -40.45 9.01
N ASP A 230 11.05 -41.47 8.39
CA ASP A 230 11.20 -42.87 8.83
C ASP A 230 12.45 -43.53 8.24
N ASN A 231 13.04 -42.91 7.21
CA ASN A 231 14.29 -43.36 6.58
C ASN A 231 15.28 -42.19 6.46
N TRP A 232 15.65 -41.64 7.61
CA TRP A 232 16.57 -40.50 7.69
C TRP A 232 18.01 -40.92 7.38
N THR A 233 18.39 -40.87 6.11
CA THR A 233 19.71 -41.25 5.60
C THR A 233 20.21 -40.24 4.58
N ASP A 234 21.53 -40.04 4.51
CA ASP A 234 22.21 -39.18 3.52
C ASP A 234 21.75 -37.71 3.48
N ILE A 235 21.24 -37.20 4.60
CA ILE A 235 20.85 -35.80 4.74
C ILE A 235 22.11 -34.94 4.93
N SER A 236 22.37 -34.04 4.00
CA SER A 236 23.50 -33.10 4.07
C SER A 236 23.16 -31.88 4.93
N GLN A 237 21.97 -31.34 4.77
CA GLN A 237 21.52 -30.13 5.46
C GLN A 237 20.04 -30.23 5.79
N VAL A 238 19.65 -29.56 6.87
CA VAL A 238 18.25 -29.42 7.29
C VAL A 238 17.94 -27.93 7.45
N ALA A 239 16.83 -27.46 6.91
CA ALA A 239 16.39 -26.09 7.09
C ALA A 239 15.08 -26.06 7.89
N LEU A 240 15.09 -25.34 9.01
CA LEU A 240 13.87 -24.94 9.72
C LEU A 240 13.47 -23.55 9.22
N VAL A 241 12.29 -23.43 8.63
CA VAL A 241 11.83 -22.20 7.98
C VAL A 241 10.45 -21.81 8.51
N LEU A 242 10.30 -20.55 8.94
CA LEU A 242 9.06 -20.02 9.48
C LEU A 242 8.33 -19.21 8.41
N PHE A 243 7.01 -19.34 8.35
CA PHE A 243 6.16 -18.63 7.41
C PHE A 243 5.03 -17.87 8.10
N LYS A 244 4.80 -16.65 7.64
CA LYS A 244 3.66 -15.80 8.01
C LYS A 244 3.09 -15.17 6.76
N ASP A 245 1.77 -15.24 6.58
CA ASP A 245 1.07 -14.80 5.37
C ASP A 245 1.64 -15.44 4.09
N ASN A 246 2.06 -16.71 4.20
CA ASN A 246 2.77 -17.47 3.17
C ASN A 246 4.11 -16.86 2.71
N VAL A 247 4.69 -15.95 3.49
CA VAL A 247 6.02 -15.38 3.25
C VAL A 247 7.00 -15.94 4.27
N LYS A 248 8.20 -16.32 3.82
CA LYS A 248 9.30 -16.73 4.70
C LYS A 248 9.70 -15.55 5.59
N VAL A 249 9.64 -15.73 6.92
CA VAL A 249 9.98 -14.67 7.89
C VAL A 249 11.30 -14.93 8.63
N LYS A 250 11.66 -16.19 8.89
CA LYS A 250 12.93 -16.59 9.52
C LYS A 250 13.35 -17.96 9.03
N GLN A 251 14.66 -18.22 9.03
CA GLN A 251 15.22 -19.54 8.74
C GLN A 251 16.42 -19.85 9.63
N VAL A 252 16.69 -21.14 9.82
CA VAL A 252 17.95 -21.67 10.33
C VAL A 252 18.33 -22.89 9.50
N ILE A 253 19.57 -22.92 9.01
CA ILE A 253 20.14 -24.05 8.28
C ILE A 253 21.09 -24.80 9.21
N PHE A 254 20.93 -26.11 9.24
CA PHE A 254 21.68 -27.02 10.07
C PHE A 254 22.50 -28.00 9.22
N ASP A 255 23.62 -28.44 9.77
CA ASP A 255 24.39 -29.58 9.31
C ASP A 255 23.62 -30.87 9.63
N GLY A 256 23.12 -31.52 8.58
CA GLY A 256 22.39 -32.78 8.67
C GLY A 256 23.29 -34.01 8.68
N ALA A 257 24.58 -33.86 8.39
CA ALA A 257 25.48 -35.00 8.25
C ALA A 257 25.59 -35.79 9.57
N GLY A 258 25.36 -37.09 9.51
CA GLY A 258 25.38 -37.98 10.67
C GLY A 258 24.34 -37.64 11.75
N SER A 259 23.30 -36.86 11.43
CA SER A 259 22.16 -36.66 12.31
C SER A 259 21.11 -37.76 12.11
N ASN A 260 20.12 -37.78 12.98
CA ASN A 260 18.85 -38.46 12.78
C ASN A 260 17.71 -37.42 12.79
N TYR A 261 16.49 -37.85 12.51
CA TYR A 261 15.33 -36.98 12.46
C TYR A 261 15.00 -36.28 13.80
N MET A 262 15.50 -36.76 14.94
CA MET A 262 15.26 -36.15 16.25
C MET A 262 16.39 -35.24 16.76
N ASN A 263 17.62 -35.36 16.22
CA ASN A 263 18.81 -34.69 16.78
C ASN A 263 19.52 -33.70 15.84
N TRP A 264 19.00 -33.45 14.63
CA TRP A 264 19.56 -32.46 13.72
C TRP A 264 19.43 -31.02 14.26
N LEU A 265 18.37 -30.75 15.01
CA LEU A 265 18.12 -29.45 15.62
C LEU A 265 18.95 -29.32 16.91
N THR A 266 20.21 -28.96 16.75
CA THR A 266 21.12 -28.66 17.86
C THR A 266 21.95 -27.44 17.54
N LYS A 267 22.38 -26.70 18.57
CA LYS A 267 23.15 -25.47 18.40
C LYS A 267 24.45 -25.68 17.62
N ALA A 268 25.15 -26.77 17.92
CA ALA A 268 26.42 -27.13 17.29
C ALA A 268 26.30 -27.41 15.79
N ARG A 269 25.09 -27.73 15.30
CA ARG A 269 24.83 -27.98 13.88
C ARG A 269 24.44 -26.73 13.10
N VAL A 270 24.32 -25.54 13.72
CA VAL A 270 23.88 -24.32 13.01
C VAL A 270 24.94 -23.88 11.98
N LEU A 271 24.58 -23.97 10.70
CA LEU A 271 25.39 -23.50 9.56
C LEU A 271 25.03 -22.08 9.16
N ASP A 272 23.76 -21.69 9.22
CA ASP A 272 23.28 -20.35 8.87
C ASP A 272 21.99 -20.02 9.63
N SER A 273 21.68 -18.73 9.81
CA SER A 273 20.52 -18.27 10.57
C SER A 273 20.11 -16.84 10.20
N SER A 274 18.81 -16.59 10.12
CA SER A 274 18.26 -15.22 10.01
C SER A 274 18.49 -14.37 11.26
N TRP A 275 18.77 -14.99 12.41
CA TRP A 275 19.17 -14.27 13.62
C TRP A 275 20.70 -14.20 13.72
N SER A 276 21.24 -12.98 13.72
CA SER A 276 22.67 -12.67 13.66
C SER A 276 23.43 -13.09 14.92
N ASP A 277 22.76 -13.07 16.06
CA ASP A 277 23.31 -13.46 17.34
C ASP A 277 23.28 -14.99 17.57
N MET A 278 22.66 -15.76 16.66
CA MET A 278 22.45 -17.18 16.89
C MET A 278 23.78 -17.91 17.09
N LYS A 279 24.82 -17.69 16.29
CA LYS A 279 26.08 -18.42 16.50
C LYS A 279 26.91 -17.93 17.70
N THR A 280 26.74 -16.67 18.11
CA THR A 280 27.58 -16.03 19.12
C THR A 280 27.01 -16.15 20.53
N GLN A 281 25.69 -16.23 20.64
CA GLN A 281 25.01 -16.28 21.92
C GLN A 281 24.86 -17.70 22.46
N VAL A 282 25.01 -17.83 23.78
CA VAL A 282 24.78 -19.07 24.51
C VAL A 282 23.37 -19.60 24.30
N SER A 283 23.23 -20.92 24.23
CA SER A 283 21.94 -21.61 24.23
C SER A 283 21.75 -22.38 25.53
N ASN A 284 20.50 -22.54 25.95
CA ASN A 284 20.14 -23.45 27.03
C ASN A 284 19.48 -24.70 26.44
N ILE A 285 18.18 -24.64 26.14
CA ILE A 285 17.47 -25.73 25.49
C ILE A 285 17.44 -25.46 23.99
N PHE A 286 18.04 -26.35 23.22
CA PHE A 286 18.15 -26.25 21.76
C PHE A 286 17.93 -27.64 21.14
N SER A 287 16.67 -28.07 21.04
CA SER A 287 16.31 -29.43 20.62
C SER A 287 14.85 -29.53 20.15
N ILE A 288 14.52 -30.62 19.44
CA ILE A 288 13.14 -30.94 19.04
C ILE A 288 12.28 -31.30 20.25
N ASP A 289 12.82 -32.12 21.16
CA ASP A 289 12.13 -32.49 22.39
C ASP A 289 11.88 -31.28 23.30
N GLY A 290 12.75 -30.28 23.25
CA GLY A 290 12.57 -29.02 23.97
C GLY A 290 12.40 -29.25 25.47
N ASN A 291 11.30 -28.76 26.03
CA ASN A 291 10.91 -28.98 27.42
C ASN A 291 9.47 -29.49 27.47
N ILE A 292 9.31 -30.76 27.87
CA ILE A 292 8.01 -31.42 28.00
C ILE A 292 7.85 -31.87 29.45
N ARG A 293 6.78 -31.39 30.09
CA ARG A 293 6.36 -31.71 31.45
C ARG A 293 4.83 -31.77 31.50
N PRO A 294 4.22 -32.26 32.60
CA PRO A 294 2.75 -32.26 32.71
C PRO A 294 2.09 -30.89 32.55
N ASP A 295 2.82 -29.80 32.84
CA ASP A 295 2.35 -28.40 32.84
C ASP A 295 2.87 -27.54 31.66
N LEU A 296 3.75 -28.09 30.81
CA LEU A 296 4.28 -27.40 29.62
C LEU A 296 4.66 -28.39 28.50
N LYS A 297 4.42 -28.05 27.24
CA LYS A 297 4.88 -28.81 26.06
C LYS A 297 5.47 -27.82 25.06
N ARG A 298 6.76 -27.49 25.24
CA ARG A 298 7.50 -26.53 24.41
C ARG A 298 8.52 -27.30 23.58
N VAL A 299 8.21 -27.51 22.32
CA VAL A 299 8.97 -28.36 21.40
C VAL A 299 9.60 -27.52 20.29
N PHE A 300 10.52 -28.11 19.53
CA PHE A 300 11.33 -27.36 18.54
C PHE A 300 11.88 -26.07 19.13
N LEU A 301 12.48 -26.19 20.31
CA LEU A 301 12.81 -25.05 21.14
C LEU A 301 14.23 -24.57 20.80
N LEU A 302 14.35 -23.35 20.31
CA LEU A 302 15.61 -22.61 20.12
C LEU A 302 15.70 -21.56 21.24
N ASN A 303 16.12 -21.97 22.44
CA ASN A 303 16.14 -21.11 23.61
C ASN A 303 17.55 -20.73 24.05
N SER A 304 17.69 -19.51 24.55
CA SER A 304 18.94 -18.97 25.05
C SER A 304 19.01 -18.94 26.57
N VAL A 305 18.04 -18.27 27.21
CA VAL A 305 17.95 -18.14 28.66
C VAL A 305 16.63 -18.74 29.11
N TYR A 306 16.67 -19.59 30.13
CA TYR A 306 15.47 -20.21 30.71
C TYR A 306 15.37 -19.83 32.19
N GLY A 307 15.14 -18.53 32.41
CA GLY A 307 15.13 -17.90 33.74
C GLY A 307 13.76 -17.86 34.41
N GLY A 308 12.80 -18.63 33.89
CA GLY A 308 11.40 -18.58 34.28
C GLY A 308 10.60 -17.61 33.42
N CYS A 309 9.26 -17.68 33.48
CA CYS A 309 8.37 -17.01 32.52
C CYS A 309 8.75 -15.56 32.17
N PRO A 310 9.08 -14.66 33.14
CA PRO A 310 9.43 -13.27 32.83
C PRO A 310 10.79 -13.09 32.14
N ASN A 311 11.67 -14.09 32.22
CA ASN A 311 13.07 -14.03 31.80
C ASN A 311 13.41 -15.08 30.72
N ASP A 312 12.42 -15.79 30.20
CA ASP A 312 12.63 -16.75 29.11
C ASP A 312 12.94 -15.96 27.82
N VAL A 313 14.11 -16.21 27.24
CA VAL A 313 14.64 -15.50 26.06
C VAL A 313 15.09 -16.52 25.02
N GLY A 314 14.61 -16.39 23.79
CA GLY A 314 14.94 -17.31 22.72
C GLY A 314 14.66 -16.76 21.33
N TRP A 315 14.84 -17.64 20.35
CA TRP A 315 14.65 -17.33 18.93
C TRP A 315 13.33 -17.89 18.42
N PHE A 316 12.98 -19.12 18.81
CA PHE A 316 11.81 -19.85 18.34
C PHE A 316 11.36 -20.89 19.35
N VAL A 317 10.04 -21.10 19.44
CA VAL A 317 9.42 -22.20 20.16
C VAL A 317 8.10 -22.59 19.49
N ALA A 318 7.87 -23.90 19.36
CA ALA A 318 6.55 -24.43 19.11
C ALA A 318 5.90 -24.83 20.44
N VAL A 319 4.91 -24.06 20.87
CA VAL A 319 4.10 -24.37 22.05
C VAL A 319 2.99 -25.31 21.62
N ASP A 320 3.04 -26.53 22.14
CA ASP A 320 2.26 -27.68 21.66
C ASP A 320 1.24 -28.16 22.70
N MET A 321 0.64 -27.21 23.43
CA MET A 321 -0.43 -27.47 24.37
C MET A 321 -1.29 -26.24 24.59
N GLU A 322 -2.48 -26.46 25.13
CA GLU A 322 -3.45 -25.41 25.41
C GLU A 322 -3.06 -24.53 26.61
N THR A 323 -2.63 -25.17 27.71
CA THR A 323 -2.52 -24.54 29.04
C THR A 323 -1.10 -24.56 29.60
N ASP A 324 -0.16 -23.91 28.92
CA ASP A 324 1.21 -23.74 29.46
C ASP A 324 1.19 -22.86 30.73
N GLY A 325 2.05 -23.18 31.69
CA GLY A 325 2.19 -22.41 32.93
C GLY A 325 2.59 -20.94 32.75
N CYS A 326 3.28 -20.59 31.67
CA CYS A 326 3.64 -19.20 31.36
C CYS A 326 2.58 -18.53 30.48
N ASN A 327 2.19 -17.31 30.85
CA ASN A 327 1.16 -16.57 30.11
C ASN A 327 1.51 -16.33 28.64
N TRP A 328 2.79 -16.10 28.32
CA TRP A 328 3.25 -15.92 26.93
C TRP A 328 3.08 -17.20 26.07
N ALA A 329 2.93 -18.37 26.70
CA ALA A 329 2.80 -19.67 26.04
C ALA A 329 1.36 -20.21 26.08
N LYS A 330 0.39 -19.51 26.64
CA LYS A 330 -1.01 -19.97 26.66
C LYS A 330 -1.67 -19.72 25.31
N ASN A 331 -2.26 -20.74 24.72
CA ASN A 331 -3.06 -20.59 23.50
C ASN A 331 -4.16 -21.66 23.41
N PRO A 332 -5.46 -21.28 23.43
CA PRO A 332 -6.56 -22.23 23.25
C PRO A 332 -6.52 -22.97 21.90
N ASP A 333 -5.86 -22.39 20.90
CA ASP A 333 -5.70 -22.94 19.56
C ASP A 333 -4.24 -23.40 19.35
N PHE A 334 -3.78 -24.35 20.17
CA PHE A 334 -2.46 -24.96 19.97
C PHE A 334 -2.39 -25.75 18.65
N PRO A 335 -1.22 -25.96 18.03
CA PRO A 335 0.08 -25.44 18.44
C PRO A 335 0.25 -23.96 18.05
N MET A 336 1.10 -23.26 18.79
CA MET A 336 1.51 -21.88 18.53
C MET A 336 2.99 -21.81 18.22
N PHE A 337 3.38 -21.06 17.20
CA PHE A 337 4.78 -20.95 16.77
C PHE A 337 5.29 -19.55 17.04
N LEU A 338 5.91 -19.35 18.20
CA LEU A 338 6.44 -18.05 18.61
C LEU A 338 7.86 -17.88 18.10
N TYR A 339 8.17 -16.69 17.58
CA TYR A 339 9.51 -16.37 17.12
C TYR A 339 9.87 -14.89 17.37
N SER A 340 11.16 -14.62 17.50
CA SER A 340 11.70 -13.25 17.55
C SER A 340 11.62 -12.59 16.17
N MET A 341 10.90 -11.47 16.06
CA MET A 341 10.86 -10.64 14.85
C MET A 341 12.20 -9.93 14.61
N SER A 342 12.87 -9.54 15.68
CA SER A 342 14.17 -8.88 15.67
C SER A 342 15.25 -9.74 14.98
N ASN A 343 16.38 -9.14 14.66
CA ASN A 343 17.54 -9.87 14.14
C ASN A 343 18.26 -10.72 15.21
N GLU A 344 17.80 -10.69 16.46
CA GLU A 344 18.44 -11.36 17.59
C GLU A 344 17.42 -12.14 18.43
N ARG A 345 17.86 -12.89 19.45
CA ARG A 345 16.94 -13.48 20.44
C ARG A 345 16.16 -12.39 21.18
N GLU A 346 14.93 -12.72 21.59
CA GLU A 346 14.07 -11.79 22.32
C GLU A 346 13.45 -12.45 23.54
N ASN A 347 13.07 -11.63 24.51
CA ASN A 347 12.26 -12.08 25.63
C ASN A 347 10.86 -12.46 25.12
N TYR A 348 10.34 -13.63 25.51
CA TYR A 348 9.04 -14.12 25.03
C TYR A 348 7.83 -13.25 25.44
N ASN A 349 8.00 -12.36 26.41
CA ASN A 349 6.98 -11.38 26.83
C ASN A 349 7.10 -10.03 26.10
N SER A 350 8.12 -9.85 25.26
CA SER A 350 8.35 -8.59 24.56
C SER A 350 7.38 -8.40 23.39
N VAL A 351 7.20 -7.14 23.00
CA VAL A 351 6.43 -6.77 21.79
C VAL A 351 7.11 -7.21 20.48
N ASN A 352 8.38 -7.65 20.55
CA ASN A 352 9.15 -8.11 19.39
C ASN A 352 8.97 -9.60 19.10
N ILE A 353 8.04 -10.26 19.80
CA ILE A 353 7.64 -11.65 19.52
C ILE A 353 6.42 -11.66 18.61
N SER A 354 6.42 -12.56 17.62
CA SER A 354 5.27 -12.81 16.76
C SER A 354 4.97 -14.30 16.64
N THR A 355 3.80 -14.60 16.07
CA THR A 355 3.38 -15.95 15.71
C THR A 355 3.57 -16.20 14.21
N ALA A 356 4.09 -17.38 13.87
CA ALA A 356 4.10 -17.91 12.51
C ALA A 356 2.86 -18.79 12.27
N ASP A 357 2.34 -18.78 11.04
CA ASP A 357 1.18 -19.59 10.64
C ASP A 357 1.56 -21.07 10.48
N TYR A 358 2.79 -21.30 10.02
CA TYR A 358 3.39 -22.62 9.93
C TYR A 358 4.91 -22.52 9.94
N PHE A 359 5.54 -23.61 10.33
CA PHE A 359 6.95 -23.83 10.04
C PHE A 359 7.10 -25.07 9.16
N ALA A 360 8.15 -25.07 8.35
CA ALA A 360 8.51 -26.17 7.49
C ALA A 360 9.92 -26.64 7.81
N ILE A 361 10.12 -27.95 7.69
CA ILE A 361 11.43 -28.58 7.73
C ILE A 361 11.71 -29.09 6.34
N PHE A 362 12.79 -28.59 5.76
CA PHE A 362 13.32 -29.08 4.50
C PHE A 362 14.60 -29.85 4.74
N VAL A 363 14.85 -30.85 3.90
CA VAL A 363 16.11 -31.59 3.87
C VAL A 363 16.74 -31.51 2.49
N ARG A 364 18.06 -31.51 2.47
CA ARG A 364 18.87 -31.67 1.26
C ARG A 364 19.62 -32.98 1.37
N ASN A 365 19.58 -33.80 0.33
CA ASN A 365 20.29 -35.08 0.29
C ASN A 365 21.60 -34.93 -0.49
N PHE A 366 22.66 -35.64 -0.07
CA PHE A 366 23.92 -35.68 -0.83
C PHE A 366 23.79 -36.40 -2.17
N ASN A 367 22.82 -37.33 -2.27
CA ASN A 367 22.62 -38.19 -3.42
C ASN A 367 21.17 -38.04 -3.92
N LEU A 368 20.89 -37.03 -4.74
CA LEU A 368 19.77 -37.11 -5.67
C LEU A 368 20.34 -37.57 -7.02
N PRO A 369 19.78 -38.62 -7.65
CA PRO A 369 20.20 -39.07 -8.98
C PRO A 369 20.01 -38.00 -10.07
#